data_AF-A0A3B4AMN0-F1
#
_entry.id   AF-A0A3B4AMN0-F1
#
_cell.length_a   1.000
_cell.length_b   1.000
_cell.length_c   1.000
_cell.angle_alpha   90.00
_cell.angle_beta   90.00
_cell.angle_gamma   90.00
#
_symmetry.space_group_name_H-M   'P 1'
#
loop_
_entity.id
_entity.type
_entity.pdbx_description
1 polymer ?
#
loop_
_entity_poly.entity_id
_entity_poly.type
_entity_poly.pdbx_seq_one_letter_code
_entity_poly.pdbx_strand_id
1 'polypeptide(L)'
;TQCSVFSLLALETIVMAGIHSIMFWKKMFSETLRGARVLVTGASTGIGEQMAYHYARFGAQLVITARREKVLQQVVEKCLSLGAQKALYIAGDMATESDPDKVVEFTLEKLGGLDYLVLNHIGPTPFSVWKGDIEHTRWLMKVM
;
A
#
# COMPACT_ATOMS: atom_id res chain seq x y z
N THR A 1 39.38 -35.77 2.93
CA THR A 1 39.26 -34.86 4.10
C THR A 1 39.38 -33.40 3.72
N GLN A 2 40.26 -33.00 2.79
CA GLN A 2 40.38 -31.59 2.37
C GLN A 2 39.18 -31.09 1.53
N CYS A 3 38.67 -31.92 0.61
CA CYS A 3 37.54 -31.58 -0.26
C CYS A 3 36.22 -31.34 0.51
N SER A 4 35.98 -32.10 1.59
CA SER A 4 34.79 -31.95 2.43
C SER A 4 34.81 -30.67 3.28
N VAL A 5 35.99 -30.18 3.65
CA VAL A 5 36.14 -28.94 4.44
C VAL A 5 35.89 -27.72 3.56
N PHE A 6 36.35 -27.72 2.32
CA PHE A 6 36.06 -26.64 1.35
C PHE A 6 34.57 -26.55 1.00
N SER A 7 33.87 -27.68 0.84
CA SER A 7 32.42 -27.66 0.61
C SER A 7 31.63 -27.12 1.80
N LEU A 8 32.08 -27.40 3.03
CA LEU A 8 31.46 -26.90 4.26
C LEU A 8 31.65 -25.38 4.40
N LEU A 9 32.86 -24.88 4.19
CA LEU A 9 33.17 -23.44 4.22
C LEU A 9 32.39 -22.65 3.15
N ALA A 10 32.25 -23.21 1.94
CA ALA A 10 31.45 -22.62 0.87
C ALA A 10 29.95 -22.57 1.23
N LEU A 11 29.43 -23.64 1.85
CA LEU A 11 28.05 -23.68 2.33
C LEU A 11 27.81 -22.63 3.43
N GLU A 12 28.73 -22.51 4.39
CA GLU A 12 28.67 -21.51 5.46
C GLU A 12 28.70 -20.08 4.90
N THR A 13 29.54 -19.79 3.91
CA THR A 13 29.56 -18.45 3.30
C THR A 13 28.27 -18.13 2.55
N ILE A 14 27.68 -19.10 1.83
CA ILE A 14 26.39 -18.91 1.14
C ILE A 14 25.26 -18.69 2.15
N VAL A 15 25.23 -19.48 3.23
CA VAL A 15 24.24 -19.33 4.31
C VAL A 15 24.39 -17.96 4.98
N MET A 16 25.62 -17.56 5.30
CA MET A 16 25.89 -16.26 5.92
C MET A 16 25.60 -15.08 4.98
N ALA A 17 25.88 -15.19 3.68
CA ALA A 17 25.51 -14.18 2.69
C ALA A 17 23.99 -14.08 2.51
N GLY A 18 23.29 -15.21 2.53
CA GLY A 18 21.83 -15.29 2.52
C GLY A 18 21.21 -14.62 3.75
N ILE A 19 21.72 -14.94 4.95
CA ILE A 19 21.27 -14.32 6.20
C ILE A 19 21.53 -12.82 6.19
N HIS A 20 22.73 -12.36 5.79
CA HIS A 20 23.02 -10.93 5.68
C HIS A 20 22.12 -10.22 4.67
N SER A 21 21.83 -10.83 3.53
CA SER A 21 20.93 -10.26 2.53
C SER A 21 19.49 -10.14 3.06
N ILE A 22 19.00 -11.17 3.76
CA ILE A 22 17.67 -11.17 4.39
C ILE A 22 17.58 -10.11 5.49
N MET A 23 18.59 -10.03 6.36
CA MET A 23 18.63 -9.04 7.44
C MET A 23 18.77 -7.61 6.90
N PHE A 24 19.61 -7.40 5.88
CA PHE A 24 19.76 -6.11 5.22
C PHE A 24 18.46 -5.66 4.57
N TRP A 25 17.75 -6.56 3.88
CA TRP A 25 16.47 -6.25 3.24
C TRP A 25 15.38 -5.90 4.26
N LYS A 26 15.28 -6.67 5.36
CA LYS A 26 14.38 -6.35 6.47
C LYS A 26 14.69 -4.98 7.09
N LYS A 27 15.96 -4.70 7.34
CA LYS A 27 16.40 -3.46 8.00
C LYS A 27 16.17 -2.23 7.11
N MET A 28 16.47 -2.35 5.81
CA MET A 28 16.32 -1.24 4.86
C MET A 28 14.86 -0.78 4.69
N PHE A 29 13.90 -1.71 4.66
CA PHE A 29 12.49 -1.39 4.38
C PHE A 29 11.63 -1.20 5.63
N SER A 30 11.99 -1.79 6.78
CA SER A 30 11.19 -1.68 8.01
C SER A 30 11.37 -0.34 8.73
N GLU A 31 12.60 0.17 8.83
CA GLU A 31 12.88 1.42 9.55
C GLU A 31 12.42 2.66 8.77
N THR A 32 12.38 2.59 7.44
CA THR A 32 12.04 3.72 6.57
C THR A 32 10.56 4.08 6.54
N LEU A 33 9.67 3.12 6.79
CA LEU A 33 8.21 3.34 6.71
C LEU A 33 7.54 3.57 8.06
N ARG A 34 8.29 3.40 9.16
CA ARG A 34 7.74 3.63 10.50
C ARG A 34 7.40 5.11 10.68
N GLY A 35 6.13 5.39 10.93
CA GLY A 35 5.61 6.74 11.14
C GLY A 35 5.28 7.50 9.86
N ALA A 36 5.62 6.96 8.69
CA ALA A 36 5.26 7.53 7.40
C ALA A 36 3.75 7.69 7.25
N ARG A 37 3.32 8.79 6.63
CA ARG A 37 1.91 9.13 6.41
C ARG A 37 1.50 8.71 5.02
N VAL A 38 0.58 7.75 4.93
CA VAL A 38 0.26 7.03 3.69
C VAL A 38 -1.23 7.12 3.40
N LEU A 39 -1.58 7.51 2.18
CA LEU A 39 -2.93 7.40 1.63
C LEU A 39 -3.01 6.23 0.67
N VAL A 40 -3.93 5.29 0.91
CA VAL A 40 -4.19 4.15 0.01
C VAL A 40 -5.60 4.23 -0.56
N THR A 41 -5.70 4.34 -1.89
CA THR A 41 -6.97 4.31 -2.62
C THR A 41 -7.35 2.89 -3.04
N GLY A 42 -8.66 2.60 -3.11
CA GLY A 42 -9.15 1.28 -3.49
C GLY A 42 -8.82 0.20 -2.44
N ALA A 43 -8.72 0.58 -1.17
CA ALA A 43 -8.19 -0.26 -0.10
C ALA A 43 -9.20 -1.26 0.50
N SER A 44 -10.44 -1.28 0.01
CA SER A 44 -11.48 -2.15 0.57
C SER A 44 -11.33 -3.64 0.25
N THR A 45 -10.48 -4.04 -0.70
CA THR A 45 -10.25 -5.44 -1.10
C THR A 45 -8.94 -5.55 -1.89
N GLY A 46 -8.40 -6.76 -2.01
CA GLY A 46 -7.40 -7.09 -3.02
C GLY A 46 -6.05 -6.42 -2.76
N ILE A 47 -5.39 -5.91 -3.81
CA ILE A 47 -4.03 -5.36 -3.70
C ILE A 47 -4.00 -4.15 -2.76
N GLY A 48 -4.96 -3.23 -2.86
CA GLY A 48 -5.06 -2.04 -2.00
C GLY A 48 -5.16 -2.40 -0.52
N GLU A 49 -6.00 -3.38 -0.20
CA GLU A 49 -6.14 -3.90 1.18
C GLU A 49 -4.83 -4.50 1.69
N GLN A 50 -4.19 -5.37 0.89
CA GLN A 50 -2.93 -6.00 1.30
C GLN A 50 -1.81 -4.98 1.46
N MET A 51 -1.73 -3.97 0.59
CA MET A 51 -0.79 -2.86 0.74
C MET A 51 -1.00 -2.11 2.06
N ALA A 52 -2.25 -1.79 2.42
CA ALA A 52 -2.56 -1.18 3.71
C ALA A 52 -2.05 -2.03 4.88
N TYR A 53 -2.24 -3.36 4.83
CA TYR A 53 -1.71 -4.28 5.82
C TYR A 53 -0.18 -4.33 5.87
N HIS A 54 0.51 -4.20 4.74
CA HIS A 54 1.97 -4.14 4.72
C HIS A 54 2.51 -2.84 5.33
N TYR A 55 1.95 -1.68 4.96
CA TYR A 55 2.29 -0.41 5.60
C TYR A 55 2.00 -0.44 7.11
N ALA A 56 0.89 -1.06 7.51
CA ALA A 56 0.55 -1.24 8.92
C ALA A 56 1.60 -2.04 9.69
N ARG A 57 2.08 -3.16 9.13
CA ARG A 57 3.15 -3.99 9.74
C ARG A 57 4.48 -3.25 9.88
N PHE A 58 4.73 -2.24 9.04
CA PHE A 58 5.89 -1.37 9.16
C PHE A 58 5.66 -0.19 10.13
N GLY A 59 4.50 -0.10 10.77
CA GLY A 59 4.19 0.95 11.72
C GLY A 59 3.93 2.31 11.07
N ALA A 60 3.42 2.33 9.84
CA ALA A 60 2.98 3.57 9.19
C ALA A 60 1.71 4.16 9.84
N GLN A 61 1.40 5.41 9.49
CA GLN A 61 0.12 6.07 9.73
C GLN A 61 -0.68 6.09 8.43
N LEU A 62 -1.90 5.58 8.47
CA LEU A 62 -2.70 5.29 7.28
C LEU A 62 -4.01 6.07 7.25
N VAL A 63 -4.33 6.61 6.08
CA VAL A 63 -5.72 6.86 5.66
C VAL A 63 -6.01 5.97 4.47
N ILE A 64 -7.16 5.29 4.52
CA ILE A 64 -7.61 4.43 3.43
C ILE A 64 -8.95 4.90 2.87
N THR A 65 -9.14 4.76 1.56
CA THR A 65 -10.41 5.12 0.90
C THR A 65 -10.89 4.08 -0.09
N ALA A 66 -12.22 3.95 -0.15
CA ALA A 66 -13.01 3.21 -1.12
C ALA A 66 -14.50 3.53 -0.89
N ARG A 67 -15.39 2.93 -1.69
CA ARG A 67 -16.84 3.15 -1.60
C ARG A 67 -17.52 2.42 -0.44
N ARG A 68 -16.99 1.26 -0.01
CA ARG A 68 -17.65 0.35 0.95
C ARG A 68 -17.19 0.63 2.39
N GLU A 69 -17.89 1.54 3.06
CA GLU A 69 -17.55 2.02 4.40
C GLU A 69 -17.37 0.89 5.45
N LYS A 70 -18.34 -0.01 5.57
CA LYS A 70 -18.27 -1.14 6.53
C LYS A 70 -17.02 -2.00 6.35
N VAL A 71 -16.54 -2.12 5.11
CA VAL A 71 -15.35 -2.92 4.79
C VAL A 71 -14.09 -2.13 5.13
N LEU A 72 -14.07 -0.81 4.88
CA LEU A 72 -12.97 0.04 5.32
C LEU A 72 -12.79 0.03 6.85
N GLN A 73 -13.88 0.01 7.61
CA GLN A 73 -13.83 -0.15 9.07
C GLN A 73 -13.07 -1.42 9.48
N GLN A 74 -13.39 -2.56 8.85
CA GLN A 74 -12.70 -3.84 9.09
C GLN A 74 -11.20 -3.78 8.72
N VAL A 75 -10.88 -3.14 7.58
CA VAL A 75 -9.49 -2.97 7.14
C VAL A 75 -8.71 -2.08 8.12
N VAL A 76 -9.32 -1.01 8.63
CA VAL A 76 -8.71 -0.14 9.65
C VAL A 76 -8.44 -0.90 10.94
N GLU A 77 -9.43 -1.62 11.46
CA GLU A 77 -9.27 -2.47 12.65
C GLU A 77 -8.12 -3.45 12.48
N LYS A 78 -8.04 -4.10 11.31
CA LYS A 78 -6.96 -5.02 10.99
C LYS A 78 -5.61 -4.32 10.87
N CYS A 79 -5.53 -3.13 10.28
CA CYS A 79 -4.29 -2.34 10.21
C CYS A 79 -3.78 -2.00 11.62
N LEU A 80 -4.67 -1.54 12.51
CA LEU A 80 -4.31 -1.29 13.91
C LEU A 80 -3.79 -2.55 14.59
N SER A 81 -4.47 -3.69 14.40
CA SER A 81 -4.03 -4.97 14.96
C SER A 81 -2.69 -5.47 14.41
N LEU A 82 -2.26 -4.97 13.24
CA LEU A 82 -1.01 -5.35 12.59
C LEU A 82 0.17 -4.44 12.96
N GLY A 83 -0.07 -3.36 13.70
CA GLY A 83 0.98 -2.47 14.19
C GLY A 83 0.97 -1.07 13.60
N ALA A 84 -0.05 -0.66 12.84
CA ALA A 84 -0.17 0.72 12.38
C ALA A 84 -0.17 1.69 13.58
N GLN A 85 0.60 2.77 13.50
CA GLN A 85 0.60 3.80 14.54
C GLN A 85 -0.73 4.58 14.57
N LYS A 86 -1.35 4.70 13.40
CA LYS A 86 -2.66 5.31 13.21
C LYS A 86 -3.27 4.70 11.95
N ALA A 87 -4.56 4.42 11.97
CA ALA A 87 -5.30 4.01 10.78
C ALA A 87 -6.69 4.63 10.83
N LEU A 88 -7.07 5.31 9.76
CA LEU A 88 -8.36 5.98 9.59
C LEU A 88 -8.90 5.65 8.20
N TYR A 89 -10.20 5.87 8.00
CA TYR A 89 -10.82 5.74 6.70
C TYR A 89 -11.66 6.96 6.37
N ILE A 90 -11.86 7.16 5.07
CA ILE A 90 -12.90 8.03 4.52
C ILE A 90 -13.53 7.31 3.34
N ALA A 91 -14.85 7.13 3.38
CA ALA A 91 -15.57 6.59 2.24
C ALA A 91 -15.64 7.64 1.14
N GLY A 92 -15.35 7.25 -0.10
CA GLY A 92 -15.34 8.15 -1.24
C GLY A 92 -15.35 7.39 -2.55
N ASP A 93 -15.94 8.02 -3.56
CA ASP A 93 -15.94 7.51 -4.93
C ASP A 93 -15.03 8.39 -5.80
N MET A 94 -13.86 7.85 -6.16
CA MET A 94 -12.88 8.55 -7.01
C MET A 94 -13.40 8.79 -8.44
N ALA A 95 -14.52 8.17 -8.82
CA ALA A 95 -15.24 8.48 -10.05
C ALA A 95 -15.99 9.83 -10.02
N THR A 96 -16.08 10.47 -8.86
CA THR A 96 -16.75 11.77 -8.67
C THR A 96 -15.75 12.91 -8.66
N GLU A 97 -16.16 14.09 -9.12
CA GLU A 97 -15.26 15.25 -9.18
C GLU A 97 -14.83 15.76 -7.78
N SER A 98 -15.68 15.61 -6.76
CA SER A 98 -15.43 16.25 -5.45
C SER A 98 -14.75 15.37 -4.41
N ASP A 99 -14.84 14.05 -4.53
CA ASP A 99 -14.35 13.15 -3.47
C ASP A 99 -12.82 13.05 -3.39
N PRO A 100 -12.04 13.06 -4.50
CA PRO A 100 -10.59 13.06 -4.42
C PRO A 100 -10.04 14.20 -3.55
N ASP A 101 -10.55 15.42 -3.73
CA ASP A 101 -10.13 16.59 -2.95
C ASP A 101 -10.45 16.41 -1.46
N LYS A 102 -11.66 15.95 -1.13
CA LYS A 102 -12.06 15.67 0.27
C LYS A 102 -11.19 14.60 0.91
N VAL A 103 -10.82 13.56 0.16
CA VAL A 103 -9.96 12.48 0.66
C VAL A 103 -8.56 13.01 0.97
N VAL A 104 -7.99 13.82 0.07
CA VAL A 104 -6.68 14.42 0.28
C VAL A 104 -6.71 15.39 1.45
N GLU A 105 -7.70 16.29 1.51
CA GLU A 105 -7.85 17.25 2.60
C GLU A 105 -7.99 16.55 3.95
N PHE A 106 -8.90 15.57 4.06
CA PHE A 106 -9.05 14.74 5.24
C PHE A 106 -7.73 14.07 5.64
N THR A 107 -6.97 13.57 4.67
CA THR A 107 -5.68 12.93 4.95
C THR A 107 -4.66 13.91 5.51
N LEU A 108 -4.51 15.07 4.88
CA LEU A 108 -3.59 16.12 5.32
C LEU A 108 -3.95 16.60 6.73
N GLU A 109 -5.24 16.81 7.00
CA GLU A 109 -5.73 17.22 8.32
C GLU A 109 -5.46 16.15 9.38
N LYS A 110 -5.84 14.89 9.11
CA LYS A 110 -5.77 13.84 10.13
C LYS A 110 -4.38 13.30 10.36
N LEU A 111 -3.51 13.29 9.36
CA LEU A 111 -2.13 12.79 9.48
C LEU A 111 -1.11 13.91 9.69
N GLY A 112 -1.50 15.18 9.53
CA GLY A 112 -0.59 16.33 9.58
C GLY A 112 0.31 16.43 8.35
N GLY A 113 -0.08 15.81 7.23
CA GLY A 113 0.59 15.80 5.93
C GLY A 113 0.62 14.41 5.27
N LEU A 114 1.35 14.27 4.16
CA LEU A 114 1.33 13.07 3.32
C LEU A 114 2.74 12.80 2.77
N ASP A 115 3.25 11.58 2.98
CA ASP A 115 4.56 11.14 2.47
C ASP A 115 4.41 10.22 1.25
N TYR A 116 3.38 9.37 1.25
CA TYR A 116 3.14 8.40 0.18
C TYR A 116 1.67 8.39 -0.26
N LEU A 117 1.45 8.49 -1.56
CA LEU A 117 0.14 8.34 -2.20
C LEU A 117 0.13 7.05 -3.04
N VAL A 118 -0.78 6.15 -2.73
CA VAL A 118 -0.97 4.89 -3.45
C VAL A 118 -2.26 4.95 -4.27
N LEU A 119 -2.11 5.24 -5.56
CA LEU A 119 -3.19 5.24 -6.56
C LEU A 119 -3.39 3.82 -7.09
N ASN A 120 -4.32 3.09 -6.48
CA ASN A 120 -4.61 1.69 -6.79
C ASN A 120 -6.07 1.44 -7.18
N HIS A 121 -6.97 2.38 -6.88
CA HIS A 121 -8.36 2.23 -7.27
C HIS A 121 -8.50 2.13 -8.80
N ILE A 122 -9.43 1.29 -9.25
CA ILE A 122 -9.76 1.14 -10.67
C ILE A 122 -11.27 1.34 -10.80
N GLY A 123 -11.68 2.21 -11.70
CA GLY A 123 -13.08 2.40 -12.09
C GLY A 123 -13.62 1.19 -12.87
N PRO A 124 -14.93 1.10 -13.13
CA PRO A 124 -15.49 0.05 -13.97
C PRO A 124 -14.98 0.21 -15.42
N THR A 125 -13.89 -0.47 -15.76
CA THR A 125 -13.38 -0.54 -17.13
C THR A 125 -13.78 -1.89 -17.72
N PRO A 126 -14.77 -1.95 -18.63
CA PRO A 126 -15.03 -3.19 -19.35
C PRO A 126 -13.76 -3.56 -20.13
N PHE A 127 -13.22 -4.75 -19.88
CA PHE A 127 -12.14 -5.32 -20.68
C PHE A 127 -12.67 -5.53 -22.11
N SER A 128 -12.44 -4.52 -22.95
CA SER A 128 -12.91 -4.45 -24.32
C SER A 128 -11.83 -3.80 -25.18
N VAL A 129 -11.80 -4.18 -26.45
CA VAL A 129 -10.90 -3.55 -27.42
C VAL A 129 -11.30 -2.08 -27.54
N TRP A 130 -10.32 -1.17 -27.44
CA TRP A 130 -10.55 0.27 -27.59
C TRP A 130 -11.19 0.56 -28.94
N LYS A 131 -12.34 1.24 -28.92
CA LYS A 131 -13.14 1.59 -30.13
C LYS A 131 -13.02 3.05 -30.54
N GLY A 132 -12.07 3.81 -29.99
CA GLY A 132 -11.97 5.25 -30.27
C GLY A 132 -12.85 6.13 -29.39
N ASP A 133 -13.35 5.64 -28.24
CA ASP A 133 -14.18 6.44 -27.33
C ASP A 133 -13.32 7.45 -26.53
N ILE A 134 -13.19 8.65 -27.09
CA ILE A 134 -12.40 9.74 -26.51
C ILE A 134 -13.08 10.29 -25.24
N GLU A 135 -14.40 10.26 -25.14
CA GLU A 135 -15.12 10.78 -23.98
C GLU A 135 -14.91 9.87 -22.76
N HIS A 136 -15.00 8.55 -22.95
CA HIS A 136 -14.62 7.60 -21.91
C HIS A 136 -13.15 7.75 -21.50
N THR A 137 -12.24 7.93 -22.47
CA THR A 137 -10.82 8.15 -22.18
C THR A 137 -10.58 9.44 -21.40
N ARG A 138 -11.25 10.53 -21.78
CA ARG A 138 -11.17 11.83 -21.08
C ARG A 138 -11.71 11.71 -19.67
N TRP A 139 -12.82 11.00 -19.49
CA TRP A 139 -13.37 10.73 -18.17
C TRP A 139 -12.40 9.90 -17.32
N LEU A 140 -11.79 8.83 -17.86
CA LEU A 140 -10.77 8.04 -17.17
C LEU A 140 -9.60 8.91 -16.68
N MET A 141 -9.10 9.82 -17.52
CA MET A 141 -8.01 10.74 -17.15
C MET A 141 -8.39 11.75 -16.05
N LYS A 142 -9.69 11.96 -15.81
CA LYS A 142 -10.16 12.82 -14.70
C LYS A 142 -10.31 12.06 -13.38
N VAL A 143 -10.57 10.75 -13.44
CA VAL A 143 -10.93 9.94 -12.27
C VAL A 143 -9.84 8.98 -11.81
N MET A 144 -8.73 8.86 -12.55
CA MET A 144 -7.53 8.08 -12.21
C MET A 144 -6.47 8.96 -11.57
#